data_AF-A0A5R2N1G7-F1
#
_entry.id   AF-A0A5R2N1G7-F1
#
_cell.length_a   1.000
_cell.length_b   1.000
_cell.length_c   1.000
_cell.angle_alpha   90.00
_cell.angle_beta   90.00
_cell.angle_gamma   90.00
#
_symmetry.space_group_name_H-M   'P 1'
#
loop_
_entity.id
_entity.type
_entity.pdbx_description
1 polymer ?
#
loop_
_entity_poly.entity_id
_entity_poly.type
_entity_poly.pdbx_seq_one_letter_code
_entity_poly.pdbx_strand_id
1 'polypeptide(L)'
;EIDYLIRVVNRYFKRGLARNDVVYSFSGVRPLYDDNADNPSAVTRDYIFELDAPEARAPLLSVFGGKITTFRKLAEHALDRIAPFFPKMGKPWTAKAHLPGGDIANADFEQFLGDLANEYPWMPASLLKHYGRLYGTRTPSVVGGA
;
A
#
# COMPACT_ATOMS: atom_id res chain seq x y z
N GLU A 1 -19.06 16.07 -3.69
CA GLU A 1 -17.58 16.10 -3.90
C GLU A 1 -17.17 16.22 -5.36
N ILE A 2 -17.86 15.59 -6.32
CA ILE A 2 -17.51 15.67 -7.76
C ILE A 2 -17.37 17.11 -8.25
N ASP A 3 -18.38 17.97 -8.06
CA ASP A 3 -18.32 19.36 -8.53
C ASP A 3 -17.22 20.16 -7.83
N TYR A 4 -16.89 19.83 -6.58
CA TYR A 4 -15.78 20.46 -5.86
C TYR A 4 -14.44 20.14 -6.55
N LEU A 5 -14.19 18.88 -6.89
CA LEU A 5 -12.98 18.46 -7.59
C LEU A 5 -12.91 19.05 -9.00
N ILE A 6 -14.02 19.00 -9.77
CA ILE A 6 -14.09 19.58 -11.11
C ILE A 6 -13.79 21.09 -11.07
N ARG A 7 -14.37 21.83 -10.10
CA ARG A 7 -14.08 23.27 -9.94
C ARG A 7 -12.60 23.54 -9.68
N VAL A 8 -11.94 22.72 -8.85
CA VAL A 8 -10.50 22.87 -8.59
C VAL A 8 -9.69 22.58 -9.85
N VAL A 9 -9.99 21.50 -10.58
CA VAL A 9 -9.28 21.17 -11.84
C VAL A 9 -9.47 22.28 -12.88
N ASN A 10 -10.72 22.72 -13.11
CA ASN A 10 -11.01 23.74 -14.11
C ASN A 10 -10.44 25.13 -13.76
N ARG A 11 -10.02 25.35 -12.50
CA ARG A 11 -9.29 26.57 -12.11
C ARG A 11 -7.86 26.60 -12.67
N TYR A 12 -7.19 25.46 -12.77
CA TYR A 12 -5.76 25.39 -13.09
C TYR A 12 -5.46 24.89 -14.51
N PHE A 13 -6.41 24.18 -15.14
CA PHE A 13 -6.19 23.57 -16.46
C PHE A 13 -6.97 24.30 -17.57
N LYS A 14 -6.33 24.45 -18.74
CA LYS A 14 -6.95 25.09 -19.92
C LYS A 14 -8.11 24.28 -20.49
N ARG A 15 -7.99 22.95 -20.49
CA ARG A 15 -9.05 22.04 -20.91
C ARG A 15 -9.96 21.79 -19.70
N GLY A 16 -11.18 22.33 -19.77
CA GLY A 16 -12.19 22.07 -18.74
C GLY A 16 -12.70 20.63 -18.79
N LEU A 17 -13.11 20.13 -17.63
CA LEU A 17 -13.85 18.89 -17.44
C LEU A 17 -15.32 19.20 -17.09
N ALA A 18 -16.23 18.41 -17.63
CA ALA A 18 -17.63 18.34 -17.28
C ALA A 18 -17.93 17.06 -16.49
N ARG A 19 -19.10 17.00 -15.87
CA ARG A 19 -19.50 15.83 -15.08
C ARG A 19 -19.56 14.54 -15.91
N ASN A 20 -19.93 14.66 -17.18
CA ASN A 20 -20.00 13.52 -18.12
C ASN A 20 -18.62 13.00 -18.54
N ASP A 21 -17.53 13.71 -18.23
CA ASP A 21 -16.17 13.23 -18.47
C ASP A 21 -15.68 12.27 -17.36
N VAL A 22 -16.44 12.12 -16.27
CA VAL A 22 -16.10 11.21 -15.16
C VAL A 22 -16.50 9.78 -15.52
N VAL A 23 -15.50 8.94 -15.80
CA VAL A 23 -15.73 7.52 -16.18
C VAL A 23 -15.82 6.56 -14.98
N TYR A 24 -15.33 6.98 -13.80
CA TYR A 24 -15.36 6.19 -12.56
C TYR A 24 -15.23 7.08 -11.33
N SER A 25 -15.80 6.64 -10.20
CA SER A 25 -15.62 7.29 -8.90
C SER A 25 -15.55 6.26 -7.78
N PHE A 26 -14.71 6.51 -6.79
CA PHE A 26 -14.65 5.72 -5.56
C PHE A 26 -14.68 6.66 -4.35
N SER A 27 -15.04 6.11 -3.19
CA SER A 27 -15.02 6.83 -1.91
C SER A 27 -14.46 5.91 -0.82
N GLY A 28 -13.96 6.51 0.25
CA GLY A 28 -13.41 5.81 1.40
C GLY A 28 -13.38 6.70 2.62
N VAL A 29 -13.60 6.09 3.79
CA VAL A 29 -13.50 6.77 5.09
C VAL A 29 -12.11 6.55 5.68
N ARG A 30 -11.56 7.59 6.32
CA ARG A 30 -10.28 7.48 7.03
C ARG A 30 -10.58 7.22 8.51
N PRO A 31 -10.12 6.10 9.08
CA PRO A 31 -10.19 5.89 10.53
C PRO A 31 -9.13 6.79 11.16
N LEU A 32 -9.55 7.97 11.61
CA LEU A 32 -8.71 8.91 12.35
C LEU A 32 -8.91 8.67 13.84
N TYR A 33 -7.85 8.86 14.62
CA TYR A 33 -7.98 8.94 16.07
C TYR A 33 -8.63 10.27 16.41
N ASP A 34 -9.71 10.24 17.20
CA ASP A 34 -10.41 11.45 17.62
C ASP A 34 -9.63 12.09 18.77
N ASP A 35 -8.94 13.19 18.47
CA ASP A 35 -8.22 14.02 19.44
C ASP A 35 -9.09 15.16 20.01
N ASN A 36 -10.42 15.12 19.81
CA ASN A 36 -11.37 16.20 20.12
C ASN A 36 -11.05 17.53 19.41
N ALA A 37 -10.35 17.52 18.27
CA ALA A 37 -10.10 18.75 17.51
C ALA A 37 -11.33 19.14 16.66
N ASP A 38 -11.87 20.35 16.87
CA ASP A 38 -13.01 20.94 16.13
C ASP A 38 -12.82 21.06 14.60
N ASN A 39 -11.64 20.71 14.06
CA ASN A 39 -11.34 20.75 12.64
C ASN A 39 -10.82 19.39 12.14
N PRO A 40 -11.57 18.66 11.29
CA PRO A 40 -11.15 17.37 10.72
C PRO A 40 -9.84 17.42 9.92
N SER A 41 -9.40 18.60 9.49
CA SER A 41 -8.11 18.79 8.79
C SER A 41 -6.92 18.97 9.73
N ALA A 42 -7.16 19.24 11.02
CA ALA A 42 -6.15 19.46 12.06
C ALA A 42 -5.84 18.21 12.91
N VAL A 43 -6.68 17.17 12.83
CA VAL A 43 -6.49 15.89 13.53
C VAL A 43 -5.13 15.29 13.19
N THR A 44 -4.38 14.87 14.22
CA THR A 44 -3.05 14.28 14.03
C THR A 44 -3.13 13.08 13.09
N ARG A 45 -2.26 13.05 12.07
CA ARG A 45 -2.20 11.94 11.10
C ARG A 45 -1.19 10.86 11.49
N ASP A 46 -0.71 10.88 12.72
CA ASP A 46 0.15 9.84 13.26
C ASP A 46 -0.69 8.68 13.81
N TYR A 47 -0.06 7.52 13.95
CA TYR A 47 -0.71 6.32 14.45
C TYR A 47 -0.51 6.21 15.97
N ILE A 48 -1.52 5.67 16.65
CA ILE A 48 -1.49 5.42 18.09
C ILE A 48 -1.66 3.92 18.33
N PHE A 49 -0.93 3.43 19.33
CA PHE A 49 -1.05 2.07 19.83
C PHE A 49 -1.67 2.07 21.21
N GLU A 50 -2.64 1.20 21.41
CA GLU A 50 -3.17 0.85 22.72
C GLU A 50 -2.86 -0.63 22.98
N LEU A 51 -2.14 -0.90 24.07
CA LEU A 51 -1.76 -2.26 24.46
C LEU A 51 -2.45 -2.57 25.79
N ASP A 52 -3.43 -3.46 25.74
CA ASP A 52 -4.04 -4.07 26.92
C ASP A 52 -3.35 -5.41 27.18
N ALA A 53 -2.69 -5.54 28.33
CA ALA A 53 -1.94 -6.74 28.69
C ALA A 53 -2.13 -7.08 30.18
N PRO A 54 -3.32 -7.58 30.57
CA PRO A 54 -3.59 -7.96 31.95
C PRO A 54 -2.75 -9.19 32.34
N GLU A 55 -2.38 -9.27 33.62
CA GLU A 55 -1.67 -10.44 34.14
C GLU A 55 -2.48 -11.72 33.89
N ALA A 56 -1.79 -12.80 33.52
CA ALA A 56 -2.37 -14.10 33.19
C ALA A 56 -3.41 -14.09 32.04
N ARG A 57 -3.40 -13.07 31.17
CA ARG A 57 -4.22 -13.00 29.95
C ARG A 57 -3.39 -12.73 28.70
N ALA A 58 -3.97 -13.00 27.53
CA ALA A 58 -3.33 -12.72 26.25
C ALA A 58 -3.32 -11.19 25.99
N PRO A 59 -2.21 -10.63 25.46
CA PRO A 59 -2.14 -9.20 25.13
C PRO A 59 -2.99 -8.86 23.90
N LEU A 60 -3.61 -7.69 23.91
CA LEU A 60 -4.33 -7.09 22.80
C LEU A 60 -3.67 -5.77 22.40
N LEU A 61 -3.19 -5.70 21.15
CA LEU A 61 -2.67 -4.46 20.56
C LEU A 61 -3.69 -3.90 19.56
N SER A 62 -4.23 -2.73 19.86
CA SER A 62 -5.09 -1.95 18.97
C SER A 62 -4.28 -0.87 18.24
N VAL A 63 -4.58 -0.66 16.96
CA VAL A 63 -3.92 0.34 16.09
C VAL A 63 -4.97 1.34 15.62
N PHE A 64 -4.73 2.63 15.88
CA PHE A 64 -5.58 3.72 15.42
C PHE A 64 -4.80 4.61 14.44
N GLY A 65 -5.42 4.94 13.30
CA GLY A 65 -4.77 5.70 12.24
C GLY A 65 -3.76 4.89 11.41
N GLY A 66 -2.72 5.57 10.93
CA GLY A 66 -1.68 4.99 10.09
C GLY A 66 -1.90 5.21 8.58
N LYS A 67 -0.89 5.73 7.90
CA LYS A 67 -0.91 5.96 6.45
C LYS A 67 -0.35 4.73 5.73
N ILE A 68 -0.80 4.51 4.50
CA ILE A 68 -0.18 3.53 3.59
C ILE A 68 1.33 3.80 3.45
N THR A 69 1.76 5.06 3.44
CA THR A 69 3.19 5.41 3.32
C THR A 69 4.03 5.02 4.54
N THR A 70 3.42 4.84 5.72
CA THR A 70 4.12 4.54 6.98
C THR A 70 3.91 3.10 7.44
N PHE A 71 3.16 2.29 6.70
CA PHE A 71 2.69 0.96 7.14
C PHE A 71 3.83 0.05 7.62
N ARG A 72 4.97 0.04 6.92
CA ARG A 72 6.11 -0.83 7.26
C ARG A 72 6.72 -0.48 8.61
N LYS A 73 6.94 0.82 8.87
CA LYS A 73 7.48 1.30 10.15
C LYS A 73 6.47 1.16 11.28
N LEU A 74 5.19 1.41 11.00
CA LEU A 74 4.10 1.16 11.94
C LEU A 74 4.09 -0.32 12.36
N ALA A 75 4.14 -1.26 11.41
CA ALA A 75 4.17 -2.69 11.72
C ALA A 75 5.41 -3.10 12.54
N GLU A 76 6.57 -2.52 12.24
CA GLU A 76 7.81 -2.73 13.03
C GLU A 76 7.62 -2.26 14.48
N HIS A 77 7.12 -1.03 14.69
CA HIS A 77 6.86 -0.50 16.04
C HIS A 77 5.76 -1.28 16.77
N ALA A 78 4.75 -1.78 16.06
CA ALA A 78 3.72 -2.64 16.63
C ALA A 78 4.31 -3.95 17.17
N LEU A 79 5.23 -4.57 16.42
CA LEU A 79 5.93 -5.77 16.88
C LEU A 79 6.83 -5.49 18.08
N ASP A 80 7.52 -4.34 18.12
CA ASP A 80 8.34 -3.95 19.27
C ASP A 80 7.50 -3.85 20.57
N ARG A 81 6.25 -3.39 20.47
CA ARG A 81 5.32 -3.28 21.63
C ARG A 81 4.90 -4.63 22.19
N ILE A 82 4.79 -5.67 21.35
CA ILE A 82 4.38 -7.00 21.78
C ILE A 82 5.56 -7.96 22.00
N ALA A 83 6.78 -7.58 21.60
CA ALA A 83 7.98 -8.39 21.78
C ALA A 83 8.18 -8.93 23.21
N PRO A 84 7.88 -8.20 24.31
CA PRO A 84 7.99 -8.73 25.67
C PRO A 84 7.16 -10.01 25.94
N PHE A 85 6.07 -10.23 25.19
CA PHE A 85 5.21 -11.40 25.33
C PHE A 85 5.68 -12.61 24.48
N PHE A 86 6.71 -12.44 23.66
CA PHE A 86 7.22 -13.47 22.75
C PHE A 86 8.74 -13.64 22.90
N PRO A 87 9.22 -14.42 23.89
CA PRO A 87 10.65 -14.57 24.17
C PRO A 87 11.50 -15.11 23.02
N LYS A 88 10.86 -15.77 22.04
CA LYS A 88 11.50 -16.33 20.84
C LYS A 88 11.36 -15.45 19.60
N MET A 89 10.85 -14.22 19.74
CA MET A 89 10.67 -13.31 18.61
C MET A 89 12.02 -12.93 17.99
N GLY A 90 12.09 -12.99 16.66
CA GLY A 90 13.28 -12.60 15.91
C GLY A 90 13.46 -11.08 15.83
N LYS A 91 14.60 -10.65 15.29
CA LYS A 91 14.89 -9.23 15.05
C LYS A 91 14.05 -8.67 13.88
N PRO A 92 13.80 -7.34 13.83
CA PRO A 92 13.19 -6.70 12.67
C PRO A 92 13.98 -6.98 11.38
N TRP A 93 13.25 -7.26 10.29
CA TRP A 93 13.87 -7.68 9.01
C TRP A 93 13.23 -7.02 7.78
N THR A 94 12.03 -6.44 7.90
CA THR A 94 11.21 -5.98 6.76
C THR A 94 11.83 -4.84 5.96
N ALA A 95 12.77 -4.09 6.53
CA ALA A 95 13.42 -2.96 5.86
C ALA A 95 14.28 -3.36 4.66
N LYS A 96 14.77 -4.61 4.62
CA LYS A 96 15.63 -5.13 3.53
C LYS A 96 14.95 -6.22 2.70
N ALA A 97 13.69 -6.54 3.02
CA ALA A 97 12.96 -7.59 2.34
C ALA A 97 12.26 -7.05 1.09
N HIS A 98 12.15 -7.90 0.07
CA HIS A 98 11.26 -7.66 -1.04
C HIS A 98 9.87 -8.20 -0.70
N LEU A 99 8.82 -7.42 -1.00
CA LEU A 99 7.47 -7.97 -1.00
C LEU A 99 7.35 -8.95 -2.17
N PRO A 100 6.50 -9.99 -2.05
CA PRO A 100 6.44 -11.02 -3.09
C PRO A 100 6.04 -10.47 -4.46
N GLY A 101 6.81 -10.81 -5.50
CA GLY A 101 6.66 -10.24 -6.84
C GLY A 101 7.52 -9.00 -7.08
N GLY A 102 8.00 -8.35 -6.03
CA GLY A 102 8.81 -7.13 -6.08
C GLY A 102 10.33 -7.35 -6.09
N ASP A 103 10.77 -8.60 -6.08
CA ASP A 103 12.18 -9.03 -6.14
C ASP A 103 12.80 -8.90 -7.55
N ILE A 104 12.42 -7.85 -8.28
CA ILE A 104 13.01 -7.48 -9.55
C ILE A 104 14.43 -6.97 -9.31
N ALA A 105 15.41 -7.54 -10.02
CA ALA A 105 16.81 -7.18 -9.88
C ALA A 105 17.02 -5.66 -10.09
N ASN A 106 17.68 -5.02 -9.12
CA ASN A 106 17.96 -3.57 -9.10
C ASN A 106 16.72 -2.67 -9.26
N ALA A 107 15.51 -3.21 -9.06
CA ALA A 107 14.25 -2.55 -9.43
C ALA A 107 14.21 -2.07 -10.90
N ASP A 108 14.96 -2.71 -11.80
CA ASP A 108 14.98 -2.40 -13.23
C ASP A 108 13.81 -3.10 -13.93
N PHE A 109 12.71 -2.38 -14.07
CA PHE A 109 11.51 -2.89 -14.71
C PHE A 109 11.69 -3.13 -16.21
N GLU A 110 12.48 -2.31 -16.90
CA GLU A 110 12.59 -2.39 -18.37
C GLU A 110 13.45 -3.60 -18.77
N GLN A 111 14.54 -3.86 -18.03
CA GLN A 111 15.31 -5.09 -18.22
C GLN A 111 14.44 -6.32 -17.92
N PHE A 112 13.72 -6.32 -16.79
CA PHE A 112 12.83 -7.42 -16.42
C PHE A 112 11.73 -7.68 -17.47
N LEU A 113 11.15 -6.63 -18.05
CA LEU A 113 10.16 -6.76 -19.11
C LEU A 113 10.78 -7.34 -20.39
N GLY A 114 12.01 -6.96 -20.73
CA GLY A 114 12.77 -7.53 -21.84
C GLY A 114 13.05 -9.02 -21.64
N ASP A 115 13.43 -9.42 -20.44
CA ASP A 115 13.66 -10.82 -20.08
C ASP A 115 12.36 -11.65 -20.21
N LEU A 116 11.23 -11.13 -19.71
CA LEU A 116 9.93 -11.75 -19.89
C LEU A 116 9.53 -11.89 -21.37
N ALA A 117 9.86 -10.89 -22.21
CA ALA A 117 9.56 -10.96 -23.64
C ALA A 117 10.39 -12.03 -24.36
N ASN A 118 11.63 -12.26 -23.92
CA ASN A 118 12.47 -13.33 -24.43
C ASN A 118 11.99 -14.71 -23.95
N GLU A 119 11.51 -14.80 -22.72
CA GLU A 119 11.01 -16.04 -22.13
C GLU A 119 9.64 -16.46 -22.70
N TYR A 120 8.76 -15.49 -22.96
CA TYR A 120 7.39 -15.72 -23.45
C TYR A 120 7.14 -15.00 -24.80
N PRO A 121 7.83 -15.40 -25.89
CA PRO A 121 7.74 -14.71 -27.18
C PRO A 121 6.36 -14.83 -27.84
N TRP A 122 5.55 -15.80 -27.41
CA TRP A 122 4.17 -15.97 -27.87
C TRP A 122 3.20 -14.95 -27.25
N MET A 123 3.57 -14.31 -26.14
CA MET A 123 2.67 -13.45 -25.38
C MET A 123 2.65 -12.02 -25.96
N PRO A 124 1.48 -11.40 -26.16
CA PRO A 124 1.40 -10.02 -26.62
C PRO A 124 2.12 -9.05 -25.68
N ALA A 125 2.85 -8.09 -26.24
CA ALA A 125 3.64 -7.12 -25.47
C ALA A 125 2.82 -6.34 -24.42
N SER A 126 1.56 -6.01 -24.72
CA SER A 126 0.66 -5.34 -23.77
C SER A 126 0.32 -6.22 -22.57
N LEU A 127 0.14 -7.52 -22.79
CA LEU A 127 -0.14 -8.50 -21.74
C LEU A 127 1.11 -8.76 -20.89
N LEU A 128 2.29 -8.89 -21.51
CA LEU A 128 3.56 -8.98 -20.80
C LEU A 128 3.79 -7.79 -19.87
N LYS A 129 3.55 -6.57 -20.38
CA LYS A 129 3.66 -5.35 -19.58
C LYS A 129 2.65 -5.34 -18.44
N HIS A 130 1.42 -5.79 -18.70
CA HIS A 130 0.38 -5.90 -17.67
C HIS A 130 0.80 -6.89 -16.56
N TYR A 131 1.24 -8.09 -16.92
CA TYR A 131 1.67 -9.10 -15.96
C TYR A 131 2.92 -8.68 -15.20
N GLY A 132 3.90 -8.09 -15.89
CA GLY A 132 5.09 -7.55 -15.24
C GLY A 132 4.74 -6.47 -14.21
N ARG A 133 3.78 -5.57 -14.49
CA ARG A 133 3.36 -4.52 -13.55
C ARG A 133 2.47 -5.02 -12.42
N LEU A 134 1.68 -6.07 -12.65
CA LEU A 134 0.69 -6.57 -11.69
C LEU A 134 1.26 -7.68 -10.79
N TYR A 135 2.03 -8.60 -11.37
CA TYR A 135 2.53 -9.79 -10.71
C TYR A 135 4.06 -9.78 -10.51
N GLY A 136 4.79 -8.97 -11.28
CA GLY A 136 6.25 -8.88 -11.19
C GLY A 136 6.90 -10.24 -11.38
N THR A 137 7.87 -10.60 -10.54
CA THR A 137 8.61 -11.89 -10.59
C THR A 137 7.72 -13.12 -10.40
N ARG A 138 6.45 -12.96 -10.02
CA ARG A 138 5.46 -14.05 -9.97
C ARG A 138 4.77 -14.33 -11.30
N THR A 139 5.08 -13.56 -12.35
CA THR A 139 4.54 -13.77 -13.70
C THR A 139 4.67 -15.23 -14.16
N PRO A 140 5.80 -15.93 -14.02
CA PRO A 140 5.91 -17.34 -14.42
C PRO A 140 4.89 -18.26 -13.74
N SER A 141 4.57 -18.02 -12.46
CA SER A 141 3.56 -18.79 -11.74
C SER A 141 2.15 -18.57 -12.26
N VAL A 142 1.86 -17.38 -12.79
CA VAL A 142 0.56 -17.05 -13.41
C VAL A 142 0.47 -17.65 -14.81
N VAL A 143 1.57 -17.62 -15.57
CA VAL A 143 1.64 -18.19 -16.92
C VAL A 143 1.53 -19.71 -16.88
N GLY A 144 2.16 -20.36 -15.89
CA GLY A 144 2.10 -21.81 -15.73
C GLY A 144 2.75 -22.54 -16.91
N GLY A 145 2.12 -23.62 -17.39
CA GLY A 145 2.62 -24.43 -18.51
C GLY A 145 2.11 -24.01 -19.89
N ALA A 146 1.64 -22.77 -20.04
CA ALA A 146 1.08 -22.24 -21.27
C ALA A 146 2.13 -22.09 -22.39
#